data_AF-A0A817M0H0-F1
#
_entry.id   AF-A0A817M0H0-F1
#
_cell.length_a   1.000
_cell.length_b   1.000
_cell.length_c   1.000
_cell.angle_alpha   90.00
_cell.angle_beta   90.00
_cell.angle_gamma   90.00
#
_symmetry.space_group_name_H-M   'P 1'
#
loop_
_entity.id
_entity.type
_entity.pdbx_description
1 polymer ?
#
loop_
_entity_poly.entity_id
_entity_poly.type
_entity_poly.pdbx_seq_one_letter_code
_entity_poly.pdbx_strand_id
1 'polypeptide(L)'
;MMNLFKSTRENDISQHTERIYTRVYVILMIASIVILLLCTSFSKRSRTETVQAPMNSFEFEQLYRLYSDGLNFRCSQLSISYSNFFSKIEVESFHPVCSSDFVSSKWLMHLVTQYGPPDWTSNQDFRQWGVAYFRTLQTFCSIANATVTEILENFLSSILVINRIISQVEFNREMNATLNHLKASMPNTFMQALILIRITGQSNGFMNVFSSN
;
A
#
# COMPACT_ATOMS: atom_id res chain seq x y z
N MET A 1 55.25 -7.70 53.06
CA MET A 1 55.22 -8.51 51.82
C MET A 1 53.88 -9.22 51.80
N MET A 2 52.99 -8.88 50.86
CA MET A 2 51.61 -9.39 50.84
C MET A 2 51.62 -10.85 50.36
N ASN A 3 51.11 -11.78 51.17
CA ASN A 3 50.94 -13.19 50.83
C ASN A 3 49.47 -13.55 51.06
N LEU A 4 48.72 -13.71 49.96
CA LEU A 4 47.28 -13.91 49.99
C LEU A 4 46.93 -15.38 50.30
N PHE A 5 47.84 -16.32 50.03
CA PHE A 5 47.64 -17.76 50.12
C PHE A 5 48.48 -18.39 51.25
N LYS A 6 48.53 -17.74 52.42
CA LYS A 6 49.35 -18.19 53.55
C LYS A 6 48.81 -19.50 54.14
N SER A 7 49.62 -20.57 54.13
CA SER A 7 49.30 -21.82 54.83
C SER A 7 49.92 -21.85 56.25
N THR A 8 49.36 -22.70 57.12
CA THR A 8 49.72 -22.79 58.55
C THR A 8 51.03 -23.54 58.82
N ARG A 9 51.72 -24.09 57.81
CA ARG A 9 52.95 -24.89 57.98
C ARG A 9 54.20 -24.08 57.63
N GLU A 10 55.14 -23.98 58.57
CA GLU A 10 56.46 -23.36 58.39
C GLU A 10 57.39 -24.29 57.60
N ASN A 11 57.47 -24.08 56.29
CA ASN A 11 58.49 -24.68 55.43
C ASN A 11 58.95 -23.61 54.43
N ASP A 12 60.26 -23.38 54.29
CA ASP A 12 60.78 -22.26 53.47
C ASP A 12 60.35 -22.37 51.99
N ILE A 13 60.26 -23.62 51.48
CA ILE A 13 59.82 -23.91 50.11
C ILE A 13 58.35 -23.53 49.90
N SER A 14 57.47 -23.81 50.88
CA SER A 14 56.05 -23.46 50.75
C SER A 14 55.86 -21.95 50.79
N GLN A 15 56.61 -21.24 51.65
CA GLN A 15 56.51 -19.78 51.76
C GLN A 15 56.96 -19.05 50.48
N HIS A 16 58.02 -19.54 49.81
CA HIS A 16 58.46 -19.02 48.52
C HIS A 16 57.40 -19.23 47.43
N THR A 17 56.79 -20.41 47.40
CA THR A 17 55.79 -20.77 46.40
C THR A 17 54.49 -19.96 46.57
N GLU A 18 54.05 -19.74 47.81
CA GLU A 18 52.89 -18.90 48.15
C GLU A 18 53.06 -17.43 47.72
N ARG A 19 54.27 -16.86 47.88
CA ARG A 19 54.58 -15.51 47.41
C ARG A 19 54.55 -15.41 45.87
N ILE A 20 55.00 -16.45 45.17
CA ILE A 20 54.95 -16.51 43.70
C ILE A 20 53.49 -16.59 43.22
N TYR A 21 52.67 -17.48 43.81
CA TYR A 21 51.25 -17.57 43.47
C TYR A 21 50.51 -16.27 43.76
N THR A 22 50.80 -15.60 44.87
CA THR A 22 50.22 -14.29 45.17
C THR A 22 50.59 -13.25 44.10
N ARG A 23 51.85 -13.19 43.67
CA ARG A 23 52.30 -12.27 42.61
C ARG A 23 51.63 -12.57 41.27
N VAL A 24 51.58 -13.83 40.86
CA VAL A 24 50.93 -14.26 39.61
C VAL A 24 49.43 -13.95 39.64
N TYR A 25 48.74 -14.22 40.75
CA TYR A 25 47.33 -13.91 40.92
C TYR A 25 47.05 -12.41 40.81
N VAL A 26 47.84 -11.58 41.50
CA VAL A 26 47.69 -10.12 41.45
C VAL A 26 47.94 -9.57 40.04
N ILE A 27 48.95 -10.10 39.33
CA ILE A 27 49.22 -9.71 37.94
C ILE A 27 48.05 -10.08 37.03
N LEU A 28 47.52 -11.30 37.15
CA LEU A 28 46.37 -11.75 36.36
C LEU A 28 45.10 -10.94 36.67
N MET A 29 44.88 -10.59 37.94
CA MET A 29 43.76 -9.77 38.36
C MET A 29 43.85 -8.35 37.80
N ILE A 30 45.04 -7.74 37.81
CA ILE A 30 45.26 -6.43 37.18
C ILE A 30 45.06 -6.53 35.66
N ALA A 31 45.59 -7.57 35.03
CA ALA A 31 45.45 -7.79 33.59
C ALA A 31 43.98 -7.97 33.17
N SER A 32 43.18 -8.72 33.93
CA SER A 32 41.74 -8.89 33.63
C SER A 32 40.96 -7.60 33.79
N ILE A 33 41.25 -6.80 34.83
CA ILE A 33 40.65 -5.47 35.02
C ILE A 33 41.00 -4.55 33.85
N VAL A 34 42.26 -4.52 33.42
CA VAL A 34 42.70 -3.71 32.27
C VAL A 34 41.99 -4.15 30.99
N ILE A 35 41.87 -5.46 30.73
CA ILE A 35 41.15 -5.99 29.56
C ILE A 35 39.67 -5.57 29.60
N LEU A 36 38.99 -5.67 30.74
CA LEU A 36 37.59 -5.25 30.89
C LEU A 36 37.42 -3.74 30.67
N LEU A 37 38.35 -2.92 31.18
CA LEU A 37 38.35 -1.48 30.96
C LEU A 37 38.55 -1.13 29.48
N LEU A 38 39.45 -1.84 28.79
CA LEU A 38 39.65 -1.65 27.34
C LEU A 38 38.42 -2.09 26.57
N CYS A 39 37.85 -3.27 26.84
CA CYS A 39 36.64 -3.76 26.18
C CYS A 39 35.47 -2.78 26.33
N THR A 40 35.26 -2.24 27.54
CA THR A 40 34.20 -1.25 27.80
C THR A 40 34.49 0.11 27.18
N SER A 41 35.75 0.54 27.10
CA SER A 41 36.15 1.79 26.45
C SER A 41 36.12 1.71 24.92
N PHE A 42 36.41 0.54 24.34
CA PHE A 42 36.40 0.31 22.89
C PHE A 42 35.03 -0.10 22.35
N SER A 43 34.06 -0.45 23.21
CA SER A 43 32.67 -0.59 22.81
C SER A 43 32.21 0.71 22.15
N LYS A 44 32.10 0.67 20.82
CA LYS A 44 31.67 1.81 20.00
C LYS A 44 30.34 2.30 20.52
N ARG A 45 30.35 3.47 21.15
CA ARG A 45 29.13 4.13 21.61
C ARG A 45 28.41 4.65 20.37
N SER A 46 27.24 4.10 20.06
CA SER A 46 26.38 4.65 19.04
C SER A 46 25.97 6.06 19.47
N ARG A 47 26.32 7.06 18.65
CA ARG A 47 25.91 8.45 18.86
C ARG A 47 24.74 8.72 17.94
N THR A 48 23.59 9.08 18.52
CA THR A 48 22.43 9.51 17.77
C THR A 48 22.65 10.97 17.36
N GLU A 49 22.94 11.19 16.07
CA GLU A 49 23.01 12.53 15.50
C GLU A 49 21.62 12.92 14.98
N THR A 50 21.11 14.06 15.44
CA THR A 50 19.86 14.63 14.92
C THR A 50 20.19 15.53 13.74
N VAL A 51 19.89 15.08 12.52
CA VAL A 51 19.99 15.91 11.31
C VAL A 51 18.81 16.88 11.27
N GLN A 52 19.07 18.18 11.11
CA GLN A 52 18.01 19.17 10.92
C GLN A 52 17.40 19.07 9.52
N ALA A 53 16.07 19.02 9.46
CA ALA A 53 15.30 19.12 8.23
C ALA A 53 15.37 20.55 7.65
N PRO A 54 15.20 20.76 6.32
CA PRO A 54 14.85 19.77 5.30
C PRO A 54 16.09 19.12 4.65
N MET A 55 16.03 17.80 4.52
CA MET A 55 17.04 17.00 3.84
C MET A 55 16.59 16.74 2.41
N ASN A 56 17.51 16.81 1.45
CA ASN A 56 17.15 16.56 0.05
C ASN A 56 16.88 15.05 -0.19
N SER A 57 16.05 14.72 -1.19
CA SER A 57 15.65 13.33 -1.44
C SER A 57 16.82 12.42 -1.80
N PHE A 58 17.83 12.95 -2.49
CA PHE A 58 19.01 12.20 -2.91
C PHE A 58 19.92 11.81 -1.73
N GLU A 59 20.21 12.75 -0.83
CA GLU A 59 20.94 12.51 0.40
C GLU A 59 20.18 11.53 1.28
N PHE A 60 18.84 11.64 1.34
CA PHE A 60 18.04 10.70 2.10
C PHE A 60 18.21 9.28 1.56
N GLU A 61 18.12 9.09 0.25
CA GLU A 61 18.34 7.79 -0.39
C GLU A 61 19.75 7.25 -0.16
N GLN A 62 20.77 8.11 -0.18
CA GLN A 62 22.14 7.71 0.14
C GLN A 62 22.27 7.24 1.59
N LEU A 63 21.73 8.00 2.55
CA LEU A 63 21.74 7.64 3.96
C LEU A 63 20.91 6.37 4.23
N TYR A 64 19.75 6.24 3.60
CA TYR A 64 18.90 5.04 3.73
C TYR A 64 19.62 3.78 3.27
N ARG A 65 20.42 3.85 2.20
CA ARG A 65 21.25 2.72 1.74
C ARG A 65 22.38 2.35 2.71
N LEU A 66 22.92 3.32 3.44
CA LEU A 66 24.03 3.11 4.37
C LEU A 66 23.58 2.65 5.76
N TYR A 67 22.40 3.09 6.19
CA TYR A 67 21.93 2.96 7.58
C TYR A 67 20.45 2.55 7.71
N SER A 68 19.95 1.72 6.79
CA SER A 68 18.53 1.31 6.68
C SER A 68 17.88 0.95 8.02
N ASP A 69 18.60 0.23 8.89
CA ASP A 69 18.06 -0.35 10.13
C ASP A 69 18.08 0.62 11.31
N GLY A 70 18.75 1.78 11.18
CA GLY A 70 18.97 2.75 12.26
C GLY A 70 18.35 4.12 12.04
N LEU A 71 17.80 4.40 10.85
CA LEU A 71 17.22 5.68 10.51
C LEU A 71 15.74 5.76 10.92
N ASN A 72 15.41 6.77 11.72
CA ASN A 72 14.03 7.03 12.13
C ASN A 72 13.71 8.52 11.95
N PHE A 73 13.30 8.88 10.74
CA PHE A 73 12.77 10.22 10.47
C PHE A 73 11.26 10.20 10.64
N ARG A 74 10.76 11.13 11.47
CA ARG A 74 9.31 11.34 11.62
C ARG A 74 8.83 12.33 10.57
N CYS A 75 7.69 12.04 9.96
CA CYS A 75 7.02 12.99 9.08
C CYS A 75 6.40 14.12 9.92
N SER A 76 6.52 15.37 9.45
CA SER A 76 5.78 16.50 10.01
C SER A 76 4.29 16.42 9.70
N GLN A 77 3.96 15.87 8.53
CA GLN A 77 2.60 15.64 8.05
C GLN A 77 2.36 14.13 7.92
N LEU A 78 1.34 13.62 8.61
CA LEU A 78 1.04 12.18 8.66
C LEU A 78 0.10 11.73 7.55
N SER A 79 -0.58 12.65 6.88
CA SER A 79 -1.57 12.37 5.85
C SER A 79 -1.35 13.24 4.63
N ILE A 80 -1.23 12.63 3.46
CA ILE A 80 -1.05 13.33 2.19
C ILE A 80 -2.10 12.80 1.21
N SER A 81 -2.89 13.68 0.60
CA SER A 81 -3.86 13.25 -0.42
C SER A 81 -3.13 12.75 -1.66
N TYR A 82 -3.65 11.69 -2.31
CA TYR A 82 -3.10 11.15 -3.54
C TYR A 82 -3.08 12.18 -4.69
N SER A 83 -3.98 13.16 -4.67
CA SER A 83 -3.96 14.30 -5.59
C SER A 83 -2.66 15.12 -5.60
N ASN A 84 -1.85 15.07 -4.53
CA ASN A 84 -0.54 15.71 -4.51
C ASN A 84 0.50 14.96 -5.36
N PHE A 85 0.29 13.67 -5.60
CA PHE A 85 1.18 12.83 -6.40
C PHE A 85 0.67 12.68 -7.85
N PHE A 86 -0.65 12.68 -8.04
CA PHE A 86 -1.29 12.52 -9.34
C PHE A 86 -2.23 13.69 -9.62
N SER A 87 -1.92 14.48 -10.63
CA SER A 87 -2.79 15.58 -11.08
C SER A 87 -3.98 15.08 -11.91
N LYS A 88 -3.79 14.03 -12.70
CA LYS A 88 -4.84 13.38 -13.50
C LYS A 88 -4.45 11.92 -13.78
N ILE A 89 -5.42 11.02 -13.74
CA ILE A 89 -5.28 9.64 -14.20
C ILE A 89 -6.07 9.51 -15.49
N GLU A 90 -5.40 9.13 -16.57
CA GLU A 90 -6.04 8.97 -17.88
C GLU A 90 -6.42 7.51 -18.12
N VAL A 91 -7.65 7.30 -18.57
CA VAL A 91 -8.16 6.00 -19.00
C VAL A 91 -7.88 5.87 -20.48
N GLU A 92 -7.08 4.87 -20.86
CA GLU A 92 -6.64 4.68 -22.26
C GLU A 92 -7.81 4.46 -23.21
N SER A 93 -8.70 3.51 -22.88
CA SER A 93 -9.92 3.29 -23.64
C SER A 93 -10.94 2.47 -22.86
N PHE A 94 -12.22 2.71 -23.15
CA PHE A 94 -13.29 1.78 -22.82
C PHE A 94 -13.44 0.74 -23.94
N HIS A 95 -14.28 -0.27 -23.72
CA HIS A 95 -14.56 -1.28 -24.75
C HIS A 95 -14.98 -0.59 -26.08
N PRO A 96 -14.44 -1.00 -27.24
CA PRO A 96 -14.67 -0.32 -28.53
C PRO A 96 -16.15 -0.15 -28.91
N VAL A 97 -17.02 -1.01 -28.38
CA VAL A 97 -18.48 -0.89 -28.59
C VAL A 97 -19.05 0.42 -28.04
N CYS A 98 -18.46 0.97 -26.98
CA CYS A 98 -18.90 2.20 -26.34
C CYS A 98 -18.57 3.46 -27.14
N SER A 99 -17.70 3.36 -28.15
CA SER A 99 -17.42 4.42 -29.12
C SER A 99 -17.96 4.12 -30.52
N SER A 100 -18.66 2.99 -30.68
CA SER A 100 -19.23 2.55 -31.96
C SER A 100 -20.63 3.14 -32.22
N ASP A 101 -21.08 3.05 -33.47
CA ASP A 101 -22.43 3.49 -33.84
C ASP A 101 -23.53 2.75 -33.09
N PHE A 102 -23.28 1.54 -32.58
CA PHE A 102 -24.26 0.72 -31.87
C PHE A 102 -24.82 1.35 -30.59
N VAL A 103 -24.09 2.28 -29.97
CA VAL A 103 -24.55 3.04 -28.80
C VAL A 103 -24.94 4.49 -29.15
N SER A 104 -24.90 4.84 -30.43
CA SER A 104 -25.26 6.18 -30.89
C SER A 104 -26.78 6.37 -30.94
N SER A 105 -27.22 7.60 -30.68
CA SER A 105 -28.63 7.95 -30.85
C SER A 105 -29.11 7.81 -32.30
N LYS A 106 -28.20 7.94 -33.28
CA LYS A 106 -28.50 7.77 -34.71
C LYS A 106 -28.89 6.34 -35.04
N TRP A 107 -28.14 5.36 -34.53
CA TRP A 107 -28.45 3.94 -34.72
C TRP A 107 -29.78 3.55 -34.07
N LEU A 108 -29.99 4.01 -32.83
CA LEU A 108 -31.26 3.77 -32.13
C LEU A 108 -32.45 4.36 -32.90
N MET A 109 -32.31 5.58 -33.43
CA MET A 109 -33.34 6.21 -34.24
C MET A 109 -33.60 5.42 -35.53
N HIS A 110 -32.55 4.97 -36.22
CA HIS A 110 -32.67 4.16 -37.42
C HIS A 110 -33.50 2.89 -37.15
N LEU A 111 -33.20 2.16 -36.08
CA LEU A 111 -33.96 0.97 -35.70
C LEU A 111 -35.44 1.25 -35.44
N VAL A 112 -35.76 2.33 -34.70
CA VAL A 112 -37.16 2.73 -34.46
C VAL A 112 -37.88 3.07 -35.77
N THR A 113 -37.23 3.80 -36.67
CA THR A 113 -37.85 4.21 -37.95
C THR A 113 -38.09 3.04 -38.90
N GLN A 114 -37.21 2.05 -38.92
CA GLN A 114 -37.30 0.91 -39.85
C GLN A 114 -38.22 -0.20 -39.35
N TYR A 115 -38.22 -0.48 -38.04
CA TYR A 115 -38.87 -1.65 -37.47
C TYR A 115 -40.02 -1.31 -36.52
N GLY A 116 -40.25 -0.03 -36.22
CA GLY A 116 -41.25 0.42 -35.25
C GLY A 116 -40.79 0.29 -33.79
N PRO A 117 -41.61 0.74 -32.82
CA PRO A 117 -41.35 0.50 -31.41
C PRO A 117 -41.46 -0.99 -31.06
N PRO A 118 -40.88 -1.45 -29.93
CA PRO A 118 -41.02 -2.83 -29.48
C PRO A 118 -42.50 -3.20 -29.32
N ASP A 119 -42.94 -4.20 -30.07
CA ASP A 119 -44.29 -4.78 -29.95
C ASP A 119 -44.21 -6.05 -29.11
N TRP A 120 -44.83 -6.00 -27.92
CA TRP A 120 -44.87 -7.10 -26.95
C TRP A 120 -45.75 -8.27 -27.42
N THR A 121 -46.50 -8.11 -28.51
CA THR A 121 -47.35 -9.17 -29.09
C THR A 121 -46.66 -9.93 -30.23
N SER A 122 -45.60 -9.36 -30.81
CA SER A 122 -44.83 -9.92 -31.92
C SER A 122 -43.48 -10.46 -31.41
N ASN A 123 -43.48 -11.70 -30.92
CA ASN A 123 -42.30 -12.34 -30.34
C ASN A 123 -41.30 -12.91 -31.37
N GLN A 124 -41.54 -12.72 -32.67
CA GLN A 124 -40.80 -13.46 -33.71
C GLN A 124 -39.67 -12.67 -34.39
N ASP A 125 -39.68 -11.34 -34.35
CA ASP A 125 -38.63 -10.52 -34.98
C ASP A 125 -37.73 -9.84 -33.94
N PHE A 126 -36.52 -10.38 -33.75
CA PHE A 126 -35.52 -9.81 -32.85
C PHE A 126 -35.15 -8.35 -33.21
N ARG A 127 -35.37 -7.92 -34.45
CA ARG A 127 -35.09 -6.54 -34.91
C ARG A 127 -36.01 -5.52 -34.24
N GLN A 128 -37.25 -5.89 -33.90
CA GLN A 128 -38.16 -5.05 -33.12
C GLN A 128 -37.66 -4.82 -31.68
N TRP A 129 -36.90 -5.79 -31.15
CA TRP A 129 -36.26 -5.71 -29.83
C TRP A 129 -34.86 -5.10 -29.86
N GLY A 130 -34.30 -4.85 -31.05
CA GLY A 130 -32.97 -4.28 -31.23
C GLY A 130 -32.79 -2.98 -30.47
N VAL A 131 -33.78 -2.09 -30.49
CA VAL A 131 -33.74 -0.80 -29.77
C VAL A 131 -33.51 -1.02 -28.27
N ALA A 132 -34.18 -2.00 -27.66
CA ALA A 132 -34.03 -2.30 -26.23
C ALA A 132 -32.64 -2.86 -25.91
N TYR A 133 -32.10 -3.74 -26.76
CA TYR A 133 -30.75 -4.30 -26.57
C TYR A 133 -29.66 -3.24 -26.72
N PHE A 134 -29.70 -2.43 -27.78
CA PHE A 134 -28.70 -1.38 -28.01
C PHE A 134 -28.82 -0.23 -27.01
N ARG A 135 -30.03 0.08 -26.54
CA ARG A 135 -30.20 1.03 -25.43
C ARG A 135 -29.62 0.48 -24.12
N THR A 136 -29.79 -0.82 -23.85
CA THR A 136 -29.16 -1.46 -22.68
C THR A 136 -27.64 -1.39 -22.77
N LEU A 137 -27.08 -1.63 -23.96
CA LEU A 137 -25.65 -1.50 -24.24
C LEU A 137 -25.14 -0.06 -24.01
N GLN A 138 -25.88 0.94 -24.47
CA GLN A 138 -25.58 2.36 -24.20
C GLN A 138 -25.55 2.64 -22.70
N THR A 139 -26.53 2.12 -21.95
CA THR A 139 -26.56 2.24 -20.49
C THR A 139 -25.35 1.58 -19.83
N PHE A 140 -24.94 0.37 -20.26
CA PHE A 140 -23.75 -0.29 -19.73
C PHE A 140 -22.48 0.53 -19.97
N CYS A 141 -22.33 1.12 -21.14
CA CYS A 141 -21.21 2.02 -21.43
C CYS A 141 -21.22 3.28 -20.55
N SER A 142 -22.40 3.87 -20.32
CA SER A 142 -22.54 5.02 -19.43
C SER A 142 -22.18 4.67 -17.97
N ILE A 143 -22.64 3.52 -17.48
CA ILE A 143 -22.34 3.04 -16.13
C ILE A 143 -20.84 2.78 -16.01
N ALA A 144 -20.22 2.11 -16.98
CA ALA A 144 -18.78 1.85 -16.95
C ALA A 144 -17.98 3.15 -16.86
N ASN A 145 -18.35 4.17 -17.63
CA ASN A 145 -17.70 5.48 -17.58
C ASN A 145 -17.88 6.16 -16.21
N ALA A 146 -19.11 6.19 -15.70
CA ALA A 146 -19.41 6.77 -14.39
C ALA A 146 -18.65 6.04 -13.27
N THR A 147 -18.66 4.71 -13.26
CA THR A 147 -17.95 3.89 -12.26
C THR A 147 -16.45 4.17 -12.27
N VAL A 148 -15.81 4.22 -13.44
CA VAL A 148 -14.37 4.52 -13.51
C VAL A 148 -14.08 5.93 -13.03
N THR A 149 -14.88 6.91 -13.46
CA THR A 149 -14.72 8.32 -13.05
C THR A 149 -14.83 8.46 -11.52
N GLU A 150 -15.88 7.90 -10.93
CA GLU A 150 -16.12 7.94 -9.48
C GLU A 150 -14.99 7.26 -8.69
N ILE A 151 -14.54 6.09 -9.14
CA ILE A 151 -13.43 5.37 -8.50
C ILE A 151 -12.14 6.21 -8.52
N LEU A 152 -11.85 6.88 -9.64
CA LEU A 152 -10.66 7.71 -9.78
C LEU A 152 -10.74 8.99 -8.93
N GLU A 153 -11.89 9.65 -8.90
CA GLU A 153 -12.12 10.83 -8.04
C GLU A 153 -12.01 10.48 -6.55
N ASN A 154 -12.59 9.35 -6.14
CA ASN A 154 -12.47 8.83 -4.78
C ASN A 154 -11.02 8.46 -4.44
N PHE A 155 -10.28 7.87 -5.38
CA PHE A 155 -8.87 7.57 -5.18
C PHE A 155 -8.04 8.85 -4.99
N LEU A 156 -8.21 9.85 -5.85
CA LEU A 156 -7.45 11.10 -5.78
C LEU A 156 -7.75 11.90 -4.51
N SER A 157 -9.00 11.84 -4.01
CA SER A 157 -9.39 12.48 -2.75
C SER A 157 -8.98 11.67 -1.51
N SER A 158 -8.67 10.39 -1.65
CA SER A 158 -8.20 9.56 -0.54
C SER A 158 -6.82 9.98 -0.04
N ILE A 159 -6.49 9.56 1.19
CA ILE A 159 -5.28 9.96 1.89
C ILE A 159 -4.31 8.79 2.07
N LEU A 160 -3.04 9.05 1.80
CA LEU A 160 -1.92 8.20 2.16
C LEU A 160 -1.45 8.55 3.58
N VAL A 161 -1.46 7.56 4.48
CA VAL A 161 -1.04 7.75 5.88
C VAL A 161 0.37 7.20 6.06
N ILE A 162 1.32 8.07 6.39
CA ILE A 162 2.73 7.73 6.56
C ILE A 162 3.29 8.45 7.78
N ASN A 163 3.84 7.69 8.74
CA ASN A 163 4.41 8.24 9.96
C ASN A 163 5.94 8.42 9.93
N ARG A 164 6.60 7.80 8.94
CA ARG A 164 8.04 7.85 8.74
C ARG A 164 8.36 8.04 7.28
N ILE A 165 9.44 8.72 6.97
CA ILE A 165 9.90 8.77 5.58
C ILE A 165 10.20 7.35 5.08
N ILE A 166 9.87 7.07 3.83
CA ILE A 166 10.10 5.78 3.18
C ILE A 166 11.00 5.98 1.96
N SER A 167 11.70 4.91 1.57
CA SER A 167 12.49 4.91 0.34
C SER A 167 11.61 5.07 -0.88
N GLN A 168 12.18 5.56 -1.98
CA GLN A 168 11.52 5.62 -3.27
C GLN A 168 11.08 4.23 -3.74
N VAL A 169 11.84 3.18 -3.41
CA VAL A 169 11.51 1.79 -3.76
C VAL A 169 10.26 1.33 -3.01
N GLU A 170 10.21 1.56 -1.69
CA GLU A 170 9.03 1.28 -0.87
C GLU A 170 7.82 2.07 -1.39
N PHE A 171 7.98 3.38 -1.61
CA PHE A 171 6.90 4.24 -2.11
C PHE A 171 6.33 3.71 -3.43
N ASN A 172 7.20 3.39 -4.40
CA ASN A 172 6.77 2.85 -5.69
C ASN A 172 6.10 1.48 -5.54
N ARG A 173 6.59 0.62 -4.65
CA ARG A 173 5.99 -0.69 -4.39
C ARG A 173 4.58 -0.56 -3.84
N GLU A 174 4.41 0.23 -2.78
CA GLU A 174 3.10 0.47 -2.17
C GLU A 174 2.14 1.13 -3.18
N MET A 175 2.61 2.13 -3.91
CA MET A 175 1.81 2.81 -4.92
C MET A 175 1.34 1.87 -6.03
N ASN A 176 2.24 1.04 -6.56
CA ASN A 176 1.88 0.07 -7.58
C ASN A 176 0.90 -0.98 -7.05
N ALA A 177 1.06 -1.44 -5.81
CA ALA A 177 0.12 -2.35 -5.19
C ALA A 177 -1.28 -1.72 -5.06
N THR A 178 -1.36 -0.47 -4.59
CA THR A 178 -2.62 0.28 -4.50
C THR A 178 -3.27 0.46 -5.88
N LEU A 179 -2.50 0.88 -6.90
CA LEU A 179 -3.02 1.06 -8.26
C LEU A 179 -3.49 -0.26 -8.87
N ASN A 180 -2.79 -1.37 -8.61
CA ASN A 180 -3.21 -2.69 -9.08
C ASN A 180 -4.50 -3.15 -8.38
N HIS A 181 -4.64 -2.89 -7.09
CA HIS A 181 -5.88 -3.15 -6.37
C HIS A 181 -7.05 -2.32 -6.93
N LEU A 182 -6.82 -1.04 -7.22
CA LEU A 182 -7.80 -0.16 -7.85
C LEU A 182 -8.28 -0.74 -9.18
N LYS A 183 -7.34 -1.11 -10.07
CA LYS A 183 -7.64 -1.74 -11.37
C LYS A 183 -8.45 -3.03 -11.22
N ALA A 184 -8.10 -3.87 -10.25
CA ALA A 184 -8.80 -5.13 -10.00
C ALA A 184 -10.20 -4.94 -9.39
N SER A 185 -10.44 -3.82 -8.71
CA SER A 185 -11.72 -3.51 -8.06
C SER A 185 -12.76 -2.98 -9.06
N MET A 186 -12.34 -2.20 -10.07
CA MET A 186 -13.24 -1.56 -11.04
C MET A 186 -14.29 -2.51 -11.68
N PRO A 187 -13.92 -3.70 -12.21
CA PRO A 187 -14.91 -4.61 -12.79
C PRO A 187 -15.92 -5.14 -11.78
N ASN A 188 -15.49 -5.37 -10.54
CA ASN A 188 -16.36 -5.86 -9.46
C ASN A 188 -17.39 -4.80 -9.07
N THR A 189 -16.96 -3.54 -8.92
CA THR A 189 -17.86 -2.41 -8.63
C THR A 189 -18.87 -2.21 -9.76
N PHE A 190 -18.43 -2.28 -11.01
CA PHE A 190 -19.32 -2.23 -12.18
C PHE A 190 -20.37 -3.35 -12.14
N MET A 191 -19.96 -4.59 -11.86
CA MET A 191 -20.88 -5.72 -11.74
C MET A 191 -21.87 -5.56 -10.59
N GLN A 192 -21.45 -5.02 -9.45
CA GLN A 192 -22.34 -4.72 -8.32
C GLN A 192 -23.39 -3.67 -8.71
N ALA A 193 -23.01 -2.62 -9.44
CA ALA A 193 -23.94 -1.63 -9.96
C ALA A 193 -24.98 -2.27 -10.90
N LEU A 194 -24.55 -3.16 -11.79
CA LEU A 194 -25.46 -3.89 -12.68
C LEU A 194 -26.42 -4.82 -11.93
N ILE A 195 -25.93 -5.54 -10.91
CA ILE A 195 -26.76 -6.41 -10.06
C ILE A 195 -27.82 -5.57 -9.33
N LEU A 196 -27.45 -4.42 -8.79
CA LEU A 196 -28.38 -3.52 -8.11
C LEU A 196 -29.48 -3.03 -9.07
N ILE A 197 -29.12 -2.64 -10.29
CA ILE A 197 -30.09 -2.24 -11.33
C ILE A 197 -31.04 -3.40 -11.66
N ARG A 198 -30.52 -4.63 -11.78
CA ARG A 198 -31.36 -5.80 -12.05
C ARG A 198 -32.34 -6.06 -10.91
N ILE A 199 -31.87 -6.04 -9.66
CA ILE A 199 -32.72 -6.31 -8.48
C ILE A 199 -33.79 -5.23 -8.31
N THR A 200 -33.42 -3.95 -8.46
CA THR A 200 -34.36 -2.83 -8.39
C THR A 200 -35.39 -2.88 -9.53
N GLY A 201 -34.96 -3.22 -10.75
CA GLY A 201 -35.87 -3.43 -11.87
C GLY A 201 -36.87 -4.57 -11.63
N GLN A 202 -36.42 -5.69 -11.06
CA GLN A 202 -37.29 -6.83 -10.71
C GLN A 202 -38.25 -6.48 -9.56
N SER A 203 -37.78 -5.76 -8.53
CA SER A 203 -38.59 -5.32 -7.41
C SER A 203 -39.69 -4.34 -7.84
N ASN A 204 -39.36 -3.39 -8.73
CA ASN A 204 -40.34 -2.48 -9.32
C ASN A 204 -41.34 -3.22 -10.23
N GLY A 205 -40.89 -4.25 -10.96
CA GLY A 205 -41.79 -5.15 -11.69
C GLY A 205 -42.78 -5.86 -10.77
N PHE A 206 -42.32 -6.31 -9.60
CA PHE A 206 -43.17 -6.89 -8.55
C PHE A 206 -44.19 -5.87 -8.00
N MET A 207 -43.75 -4.66 -7.67
CA MET A 207 -44.63 -3.59 -7.17
C MET A 207 -45.71 -3.19 -8.20
N ASN A 208 -45.35 -3.14 -9.49
CA ASN A 208 -46.30 -2.82 -10.56
C ASN A 208 -47.41 -3.88 -10.68
N VAL A 209 -47.10 -5.17 -10.51
CA VAL A 209 -48.08 -6.27 -10.52
C VAL A 209 -49.09 -6.15 -9.35
N PHE A 210 -48.64 -5.65 -8.20
CA PHE A 210 -49.52 -5.43 -7.04
C PHE A 210 -50.28 -4.10 -7.09
N SER A 211 -49.82 -3.12 -7.87
CA SER A 211 -50.50 -1.82 -8.05
C SER A 211 -51.60 -1.84 -9.12
N SER A 212 -51.73 -2.94 -9.88
CA SER A 212 -52.71 -3.11 -10.96
C SER A 212 -53.97 -3.88 -10.56
N ASN A 213 -54.35 -3.88 -9.27
CA ASN A 213 -55.64 -4.37 -8.79
C ASN A 213 -56.50 -3.23 -8.26
#